data_AF-A0AAJ1HXH9-F1
#
_entry.id   AF-A0AAJ1HXH9-F1
#
_cell.length_a   1.000
_cell.length_b   1.000
_cell.length_c   1.000
_cell.angle_alpha   90.00
_cell.angle_beta   90.00
_cell.angle_gamma   90.00
#
_symmetry.space_group_name_H-M   'P 1'
#
loop_
_entity.id
_entity.type
_entity.pdbx_description
1 polymer ?
#
loop_
_entity_poly.entity_id
_entity_poly.type
_entity_poly.pdbx_seq_one_letter_code
_entity_poly.pdbx_strand_id
1 'polypeptide(L)'
;MSKNTPWRAEDDAYLRAHYPTQPTADVAAHLQRSARHVQQRAYDLGVKKASGAKTLRTGRWTHLDDLLQLLYADMLNEDLGELLGMPMQDIATRASRLGLHKSPAALSQTYSTSMLRQGRRQGQFTAGFKPWNKGLHGYSVELGRSHFKAGNRPPTWVPVGSERWTTPPRALPHAARYLKRKVAEPNRWALVHRIVWEQHHGPIPEGHAVIFHDGDTSNFDINNLRCISRAELSRSNGAAVPVDLLPVWELTRQLDHEIKEIEKAEHDHHHNRHPAHAA
;
A
#
# COMPACT_ATOMS: atom_id res chain seq x y z
N MET A 1 -7.98 54.71 -28.20
CA MET A 1 -7.80 53.38 -28.82
C MET A 1 -9.03 53.07 -29.67
N SER A 2 -8.85 52.95 -30.99
CA SER A 2 -9.95 52.68 -31.94
C SER A 2 -10.57 51.31 -31.66
N LYS A 3 -11.88 51.28 -31.39
CA LYS A 3 -12.62 50.05 -31.08
C LYS A 3 -12.97 49.20 -32.32
N ASN A 4 -12.56 49.62 -33.52
CA ASN A 4 -13.06 49.03 -34.76
C ASN A 4 -12.02 48.91 -35.91
N THR A 5 -10.74 48.76 -35.60
CA THR A 5 -9.72 48.56 -36.64
C THR A 5 -9.76 47.11 -37.16
N PRO A 6 -10.09 46.88 -38.46
CA PRO A 6 -10.18 45.54 -39.02
C PRO A 6 -8.83 44.82 -39.00
N TRP A 7 -8.85 43.50 -38.82
CA TRP A 7 -7.64 42.65 -38.82
C TRP A 7 -7.03 42.58 -40.22
N ARG A 8 -5.75 42.91 -40.34
CA ARG A 8 -4.99 42.80 -41.59
C ARG A 8 -4.30 41.43 -41.69
N ALA A 9 -3.95 41.02 -42.90
CA ALA A 9 -3.19 39.79 -43.12
C ALA A 9 -1.84 39.79 -42.38
N GLU A 10 -1.20 40.96 -42.25
CA GLU A 10 0.03 41.16 -41.48
C GLU A 10 -0.17 40.94 -39.98
N ASP A 11 -1.30 41.39 -39.42
CA ASP A 11 -1.65 41.19 -38.01
C ASP A 11 -1.83 39.70 -37.70
N ASP A 12 -2.50 38.97 -38.60
CA ASP A 12 -2.73 37.54 -38.48
C ASP A 12 -1.42 36.73 -38.63
N ALA A 13 -0.51 37.18 -39.50
CA ALA A 13 0.82 36.59 -39.64
C ALA A 13 1.66 36.81 -38.37
N TYR A 14 1.62 38.01 -37.80
CA TYR A 14 2.28 38.34 -36.55
C TYR A 14 1.72 37.51 -35.38
N LEU A 15 0.39 37.36 -35.29
CA LEU A 15 -0.23 36.50 -34.28
C LEU A 15 0.23 35.04 -34.39
N ARG A 16 0.29 34.46 -35.60
CA ARG A 16 0.76 33.07 -35.77
C ARG A 16 2.19 32.88 -35.30
N ALA A 17 3.06 33.85 -35.57
CA ALA A 17 4.49 33.77 -35.23
C ALA A 17 4.76 34.01 -33.74
N HIS A 18 4.12 35.02 -33.14
CA HIS A 18 4.50 35.52 -31.80
C HIS A 18 3.53 35.13 -30.68
N TYR A 19 2.27 34.82 -31.01
CA TYR A 19 1.29 34.43 -30.00
C TYR A 19 1.68 33.14 -29.27
N PRO A 20 2.27 32.09 -29.87
CA PRO A 20 2.61 30.87 -29.12
C PRO A 20 3.63 31.05 -27.99
N THR A 21 4.54 32.02 -28.11
CA THR A 21 5.75 32.16 -27.25
C THR A 21 5.75 33.41 -26.36
N GLN A 22 5.17 34.53 -26.79
CA GLN A 22 5.24 35.80 -26.05
C GLN A 22 4.04 36.00 -25.11
N PRO A 23 4.13 36.84 -24.07
CA PRO A 23 2.97 37.29 -23.31
C PRO A 23 1.93 37.99 -24.18
N THR A 24 0.65 37.74 -23.90
CA THR A 24 -0.47 38.35 -24.65
C THR A 24 -0.45 39.89 -24.57
N ALA A 25 0.08 40.47 -23.48
CA ALA A 25 0.20 41.91 -23.32
C ALA A 25 1.18 42.55 -24.32
N ASP A 26 2.32 41.91 -24.57
CA ASP A 26 3.36 42.44 -25.46
C ASP A 26 2.89 42.38 -26.92
N VAL A 27 2.25 41.26 -27.30
CA VAL A 27 1.61 41.10 -28.60
C VAL A 27 0.50 42.14 -28.80
N ALA A 28 -0.25 42.47 -27.75
CA ALA A 28 -1.29 43.48 -27.79
C ALA A 28 -0.73 44.91 -27.92
N ALA A 29 0.39 45.20 -27.25
CA ALA A 29 1.09 46.47 -27.39
C ALA A 29 1.65 46.67 -28.80
N HIS A 30 2.26 45.63 -29.39
CA HIS A 30 2.79 45.69 -30.75
C HIS A 30 1.69 45.94 -31.79
N LEU A 31 0.56 45.24 -31.66
CA LEU A 31 -0.60 45.41 -32.56
C LEU A 31 -1.46 46.62 -32.21
N GLN A 32 -1.11 47.38 -31.17
CA GLN A 32 -1.87 48.52 -30.64
C GLN A 32 -3.36 48.20 -30.40
N ARG A 33 -3.66 46.97 -29.96
CA ARG A 33 -5.01 46.45 -29.71
C ARG A 33 -5.17 46.03 -28.26
N SER A 34 -6.41 45.82 -27.84
CA SER A 34 -6.69 45.23 -26.52
C SER A 34 -6.24 43.76 -26.48
N ALA A 35 -5.66 43.34 -25.36
CA ALA A 35 -5.28 41.95 -25.11
C ALA A 35 -6.46 40.97 -25.28
N ARG A 36 -7.69 41.41 -24.96
CA ARG A 36 -8.92 40.62 -25.17
C ARG A 36 -9.19 40.37 -26.66
N HIS A 37 -9.02 41.38 -27.51
CA HIS A 37 -9.22 41.24 -28.95
C HIS A 37 -8.15 40.35 -29.58
N VAL A 38 -6.90 40.46 -29.11
CA VAL A 38 -5.80 39.56 -29.50
C VAL A 38 -6.10 38.10 -29.12
N GLN A 39 -6.65 37.85 -27.93
CA GLN A 39 -7.05 36.50 -27.53
C GLN A 39 -8.18 35.94 -28.39
N GLN A 40 -9.21 36.76 -28.64
CA GLN A 40 -10.33 36.35 -29.48
C GLN A 40 -9.87 36.02 -30.91
N ARG A 41 -9.02 36.88 -31.50
CA ARG A 41 -8.50 36.62 -32.84
C ARG A 41 -7.61 35.39 -32.90
N ALA A 42 -6.76 35.15 -31.90
CA ALA A 42 -5.95 33.94 -31.82
C ALA A 42 -6.81 32.67 -31.73
N TYR A 43 -7.93 32.72 -31.00
CA TYR A 43 -8.93 31.65 -30.96
C TYR A 43 -9.54 31.40 -32.34
N ASP A 44 -9.99 32.45 -33.03
CA ASP A 44 -10.57 32.36 -34.37
C ASP A 44 -9.58 31.80 -35.41
N LEU A 45 -8.28 32.11 -35.25
CA LEU A 45 -7.19 31.59 -36.10
C LEU A 45 -6.69 30.20 -35.68
N GLY A 46 -7.19 29.62 -34.57
CA GLY A 46 -6.75 28.33 -34.04
C GLY A 46 -5.33 28.33 -33.45
N VAL A 47 -4.73 29.50 -33.22
CA VAL A 47 -3.36 29.63 -32.70
C VAL A 47 -3.39 29.50 -31.18
N LYS A 48 -2.78 28.42 -30.67
CA LYS A 48 -2.70 28.16 -29.23
C LYS A 48 -1.36 28.61 -28.68
N LYS A 49 -1.35 29.05 -27.41
CA LYS A 49 -0.11 29.20 -26.63
C LYS A 49 0.62 27.85 -26.57
N ALA A 50 1.94 27.86 -26.72
CA ALA A 50 2.75 26.66 -26.53
C ALA A 50 2.52 26.09 -25.11
N SER A 51 2.49 24.77 -24.98
CA SER A 51 2.39 24.09 -23.68
C SER A 51 3.62 24.46 -22.84
N GLY A 52 3.43 25.36 -21.87
CA GLY A 52 4.50 25.98 -21.07
C GLY A 52 4.42 27.51 -21.01
N ALA A 53 3.87 28.16 -22.05
CA ALA A 53 3.72 29.62 -22.10
C ALA A 53 2.52 30.15 -21.28
N LYS A 54 1.63 29.28 -20.78
CA LYS A 54 0.46 29.67 -19.99
C LYS A 54 0.78 30.14 -18.56
N THR A 55 2.00 29.93 -18.06
CA THR A 55 2.38 30.30 -16.70
C THR A 55 3.83 30.74 -16.62
N LEU A 56 4.14 31.81 -17.34
CA LEU A 56 5.37 32.54 -17.14
C LEU A 56 5.05 33.92 -16.55
N ARG A 57 4.54 33.95 -15.30
CA ARG A 57 4.87 35.05 -14.37
C ARG A 57 6.34 34.90 -13.97
N THR A 58 7.27 34.80 -14.94
CA THR A 58 8.69 34.46 -14.74
C THR A 58 9.60 35.67 -14.81
N GLY A 59 9.12 36.83 -14.37
CA GLY A 59 10.03 37.92 -13.99
C GLY A 59 10.44 37.84 -12.52
N ARG A 60 9.50 37.50 -11.63
CA ARG A 60 9.67 37.70 -10.18
C ARG A 60 10.24 36.49 -9.43
N TRP A 61 10.04 35.27 -9.94
CA TRP A 61 10.39 34.05 -9.22
C TRP A 61 11.81 33.55 -9.44
N THR A 62 12.49 33.93 -10.52
CA THR A 62 13.82 33.40 -10.86
C THR A 62 14.83 33.61 -9.74
N HIS A 63 14.90 34.81 -9.15
CA HIS A 63 15.79 35.07 -8.00
C HIS A 63 15.23 34.56 -6.67
N LEU A 64 13.91 34.40 -6.56
CA LEU A 64 13.27 33.89 -5.34
C LEU A 64 13.33 32.37 -5.24
N ASP A 65 13.54 31.65 -6.35
CA ASP A 65 13.67 30.19 -6.37
C ASP A 65 14.95 29.73 -5.68
N ASP A 66 16.06 30.44 -5.86
CA ASP A 66 17.32 30.15 -5.19
C ASP A 66 17.20 30.37 -3.68
N LEU A 67 16.54 31.45 -3.28
CA LEU A 67 16.24 31.73 -1.88
C LEU A 67 15.27 30.70 -1.27
N LEU A 68 14.28 30.25 -2.04
CA LEU A 68 13.38 29.18 -1.60
C LEU A 68 14.13 27.86 -1.44
N GLN A 69 14.99 27.49 -2.37
CA GLN A 69 15.77 26.25 -2.25
C GLN A 69 16.66 26.25 -1.00
N LEU A 70 17.22 27.41 -0.64
CA LEU A 70 18.09 27.55 0.53
C LEU A 70 17.30 27.55 1.86
N LEU A 71 16.18 28.27 1.92
CA LEU A 71 15.51 28.59 3.18
C LEU A 71 14.25 27.76 3.44
N TYR A 72 13.71 27.08 2.42
CA TYR A 72 12.40 26.43 2.54
C TYR A 72 12.41 25.30 3.56
N ALA A 73 13.50 24.53 3.70
CA ALA A 73 13.54 23.41 4.62
C ALA A 73 13.26 23.84 6.08
N ASP A 74 13.79 24.98 6.51
CA ASP A 74 13.86 25.33 7.93
C ASP A 74 12.98 26.51 8.36
N MET A 75 12.44 27.29 7.43
CA MET A 75 11.55 28.41 7.75
C MET A 75 10.06 28.08 7.55
N LEU A 76 9.18 28.75 8.29
CA LEU A 76 7.74 28.68 8.05
C LEU A 76 7.38 29.44 6.76
N ASN A 77 6.30 29.02 6.09
CA ASN A 77 5.85 29.71 4.87
C ASN A 77 5.35 31.14 5.15
N GLU A 78 4.98 31.44 6.39
CA GLU A 78 4.58 32.79 6.82
C GLU A 78 5.80 33.72 6.91
N ASP A 79 6.87 33.28 7.60
CA ASP A 79 8.14 34.01 7.69
C ASP A 79 8.79 34.20 6.31
N LEU A 80 8.73 33.17 5.45
CA LEU A 80 9.15 33.30 4.05
C LEU A 80 8.26 34.29 3.27
N GLY A 81 6.99 34.38 3.62
CA GLY A 81 6.05 35.33 3.03
C GLY A 81 6.40 36.77 3.36
N GLU A 82 6.73 37.04 4.63
CA GLU A 82 7.20 38.34 5.09
C GLU A 82 8.56 38.68 4.49
N LEU A 83 9.52 37.74 4.50
CA LEU A 83 10.87 37.95 3.98
C LEU A 83 10.88 38.21 2.47
N LEU A 84 10.06 37.50 1.70
CA LEU A 84 10.04 37.58 0.24
C LEU A 84 8.95 38.55 -0.29
N GLY A 85 8.12 39.11 0.59
CA GLY A 85 7.00 39.98 0.24
C GLY A 85 5.95 39.28 -0.64
N MET A 86 5.68 38.00 -0.35
CA MET A 86 4.81 37.12 -1.13
C MET A 86 3.75 36.47 -0.23
N PRO A 87 2.53 36.24 -0.72
CA PRO A 87 1.54 35.52 0.07
C PRO A 87 1.99 34.08 0.28
N MET A 88 1.80 33.57 1.51
CA MET A 88 2.17 32.21 1.94
C MET A 88 1.71 31.12 0.95
N GLN A 89 0.53 31.29 0.34
CA GLN A 89 -0.07 30.35 -0.61
C GLN A 89 0.74 30.24 -1.92
N ASP A 90 1.29 31.36 -2.40
CA ASP A 90 2.12 31.39 -3.60
C ASP A 90 3.47 30.71 -3.36
N ILE A 91 4.05 30.89 -2.17
CA ILE A 91 5.27 30.21 -1.72
C ILE A 91 5.05 28.69 -1.65
N ALA A 92 3.95 28.25 -1.03
CA ALA A 92 3.62 26.82 -0.95
C ALA A 92 3.41 26.21 -2.35
N THR A 93 2.72 26.93 -3.23
CA THR A 93 2.50 26.51 -4.63
C THR A 93 3.82 26.43 -5.39
N ARG A 94 4.72 27.40 -5.21
CA ARG A 94 6.03 27.41 -5.87
C ARG A 94 6.92 26.28 -5.36
N ALA A 95 7.02 26.09 -4.05
CA ALA A 95 7.79 25.03 -3.44
C ALA A 95 7.33 23.62 -3.88
N SER A 96 6.01 23.40 -3.97
CA SER A 96 5.47 22.13 -4.49
C SER A 96 5.88 21.88 -5.95
N ARG A 97 5.94 22.92 -6.79
CA ARG A 97 6.42 22.80 -8.18
C ARG A 97 7.92 22.54 -8.27
N LEU A 98 8.69 23.06 -7.31
CA LEU A 98 10.13 22.82 -7.19
C LEU A 98 10.47 21.50 -6.46
N GLY A 99 9.46 20.78 -5.94
CA GLY A 99 9.67 19.55 -5.18
C GLY A 99 10.36 19.76 -3.83
N LEU A 100 10.24 20.95 -3.24
CA LEU A 100 10.86 21.29 -1.97
C LEU A 100 10.02 20.78 -0.79
N HIS A 101 10.69 20.25 0.22
CA HIS A 101 10.08 19.70 1.42
C HIS A 101 10.61 20.41 2.67
N LYS A 102 9.76 20.51 3.70
CA LYS A 102 10.13 21.03 5.01
C LYS A 102 10.91 20.00 5.82
N SER A 103 11.85 20.45 6.64
CA SER A 103 12.52 19.61 7.63
C SER A 103 11.54 19.14 8.71
N PRO A 104 11.78 17.99 9.36
CA PRO A 104 10.91 17.51 10.44
C PRO A 104 10.74 18.52 11.58
N ALA A 105 11.77 19.30 11.88
CA ALA A 105 11.75 20.36 12.88
C ALA A 105 10.81 21.51 12.47
N ALA A 106 10.94 22.01 11.24
CA ALA A 106 10.05 23.06 10.71
C ALA A 106 8.59 22.58 10.62
N LEU A 107 8.35 21.32 10.26
CA LEU A 107 7.01 20.73 10.29
C LEU A 107 6.44 20.71 11.71
N SER A 108 7.21 20.24 12.69
CA SER A 108 6.83 20.24 14.11
C SER A 108 6.48 21.64 14.62
N GLN A 109 7.28 22.64 14.27
CA GLN A 109 7.03 24.04 14.61
C GLN A 109 5.79 24.62 13.92
N THR A 110 5.52 24.22 12.67
CA THR A 110 4.27 24.58 11.98
C THR A 110 3.05 23.99 12.70
N TYR A 111 3.16 22.74 13.17
CA TYR A 111 2.09 22.08 13.91
C TYR A 111 1.84 22.73 15.28
N SER A 112 2.88 23.20 15.98
CA SER A 112 2.73 23.88 17.26
C SER A 112 2.14 25.28 17.13
N THR A 113 2.56 26.08 16.13
CA THR A 113 2.05 27.44 15.91
C THR A 113 0.58 27.45 15.46
N SER A 114 0.18 26.53 14.59
CA SER A 114 -1.23 26.37 14.20
C SER A 114 -2.14 25.99 15.37
N MET A 115 -1.65 25.15 16.30
CA MET A 115 -2.37 24.79 17.52
C MET A 115 -2.52 25.99 18.47
N LEU A 116 -1.46 26.79 18.63
CA LEU A 116 -1.45 27.98 19.49
C LEU A 116 -2.38 29.10 19.00
N ARG A 117 -2.46 29.32 17.67
CA ARG A 117 -3.25 30.42 17.10
C ARG A 117 -4.74 30.12 16.96
N GLN A 118 -5.11 28.91 16.55
CA GLN A 118 -6.50 28.57 16.26
C GLN A 118 -7.13 27.69 17.35
N GLY A 119 -6.35 27.18 18.31
CA GLY A 119 -6.83 26.29 19.38
C GLY A 119 -7.37 24.94 18.89
N ARG A 120 -7.34 24.69 17.57
CA ARG A 120 -7.85 23.48 16.91
C ARG A 120 -7.16 23.28 15.56
N ARG A 121 -7.01 22.03 15.15
CA ARG A 121 -6.53 21.67 13.80
C ARG A 121 -7.67 21.85 12.80
N GLN A 122 -7.42 22.54 11.69
CA GLN A 122 -8.39 22.55 10.57
C GLN A 122 -8.57 21.12 10.04
N GLY A 123 -9.83 20.69 9.87
CA GLY A 123 -10.18 19.33 9.43
C GLY A 123 -10.47 18.32 10.56
N GLN A 124 -10.33 18.71 11.83
CA GLN A 124 -10.79 17.87 12.94
C GLN A 124 -12.31 18.00 13.12
N PHE A 125 -13.02 16.89 13.26
CA PHE A 125 -14.42 16.90 13.65
C PHE A 125 -14.57 17.50 15.06
N THR A 126 -15.54 18.39 15.24
CA THR A 126 -15.83 18.95 16.57
C THR A 126 -16.34 17.85 17.49
N ALA A 127 -16.00 17.90 18.79
CA ALA A 127 -16.57 16.98 19.77
C ALA A 127 -18.10 17.06 19.73
N GLY A 128 -18.77 15.91 19.63
CA GLY A 128 -20.22 15.83 19.45
C GLY A 128 -20.71 15.89 17.99
N PHE A 129 -19.80 16.05 17.00
CA PHE A 129 -20.19 15.98 15.59
C PHE A 129 -20.73 14.58 15.25
N LYS A 130 -21.96 14.53 14.77
CA LYS A 130 -22.62 13.32 14.29
C LYS A 130 -22.55 13.31 12.76
N PRO A 131 -21.73 12.44 12.14
CA PRO A 131 -21.75 12.29 10.68
C PRO A 131 -23.15 11.97 10.20
N TRP A 132 -23.55 12.53 9.06
CA TRP A 132 -24.88 12.34 8.46
C TRP A 132 -25.18 10.87 8.12
N ASN A 133 -24.13 10.05 7.96
CA ASN A 133 -24.20 8.61 7.71
C ASN A 133 -24.13 7.74 8.98
N LYS A 134 -24.08 8.33 10.19
CA LYS A 134 -23.97 7.56 11.43
C LYS A 134 -25.21 6.68 11.63
N GLY A 135 -25.01 5.35 11.65
CA GLY A 135 -26.06 4.35 11.78
C GLY A 135 -26.60 3.84 10.44
N LEU A 136 -26.14 4.39 9.31
CA LEU A 136 -26.49 3.92 7.97
C LEU A 136 -25.40 2.94 7.50
N HIS A 137 -25.64 1.64 7.67
CA HIS A 137 -24.79 0.60 7.10
C HIS A 137 -25.11 0.40 5.61
N GLY A 138 -24.12 0.54 4.73
CA GLY A 138 -24.27 0.29 3.29
C GLY A 138 -24.91 1.41 2.47
N TYR A 139 -25.02 2.63 3.03
CA TYR A 139 -25.57 3.76 2.29
C TYR A 139 -24.59 4.30 1.24
N SER A 140 -25.04 4.36 -0.01
CA SER A 140 -24.42 5.09 -1.12
C SER A 140 -25.45 6.08 -1.68
N VAL A 141 -25.10 7.34 -1.91
CA VAL A 141 -26.05 8.39 -2.35
C VAL A 141 -26.78 8.03 -3.67
N GLU A 142 -26.27 7.05 -4.44
CA GLU A 142 -26.79 6.62 -5.75
C GLU A 142 -27.39 5.19 -5.75
N LEU A 143 -28.01 4.77 -4.64
CA LEU A 143 -28.59 3.45 -4.32
C LEU A 143 -29.66 2.94 -5.34
N GLY A 144 -29.25 2.52 -6.54
CA GLY A 144 -30.13 1.78 -7.46
C GLY A 144 -29.43 0.75 -8.34
N ARG A 145 -28.17 0.99 -8.73
CA ARG A 145 -27.49 0.15 -9.75
C ARG A 145 -26.45 -0.83 -9.23
N SER A 146 -25.81 -0.56 -8.10
CA SER A 146 -24.64 -1.34 -7.63
C SER A 146 -24.91 -2.30 -6.46
N HIS A 147 -26.16 -2.40 -6.00
CA HIS A 147 -26.51 -3.38 -4.96
C HIS A 147 -26.82 -4.73 -5.58
N PHE A 148 -26.20 -5.78 -5.05
CA PHE A 148 -26.58 -7.14 -5.39
C PHE A 148 -28.03 -7.37 -4.95
N LYS A 149 -28.89 -7.78 -5.89
CA LYS A 149 -30.24 -8.20 -5.56
C LYS A 149 -30.18 -9.42 -4.65
N ALA A 150 -31.07 -9.49 -3.66
CA ALA A 150 -31.21 -10.68 -2.83
C ALA A 150 -31.42 -11.92 -3.73
N GLY A 151 -30.68 -13.00 -3.46
CA GLY A 151 -30.69 -14.20 -4.30
C GLY A 151 -29.72 -14.18 -5.49
N ASN A 152 -28.98 -13.10 -5.71
CA ASN A 152 -27.93 -13.09 -6.73
C ASN A 152 -26.82 -14.08 -6.36
N ARG A 153 -26.67 -15.13 -7.17
CA ARG A 153 -25.60 -16.12 -7.00
C ARG A 153 -24.40 -15.68 -7.84
N PRO A 154 -23.18 -15.59 -7.25
CA PRO A 154 -21.99 -15.28 -8.04
C PRO A 154 -21.74 -16.40 -9.07
N PRO A 155 -21.06 -16.12 -10.20
CA PRO A 155 -20.73 -17.13 -11.20
C PRO A 155 -19.90 -18.31 -10.67
N THR A 156 -19.27 -18.14 -9.50
CA THR A 156 -18.46 -19.15 -8.81
C THR A 156 -19.29 -20.01 -7.84
N TRP A 157 -20.59 -19.77 -7.71
CA TRP A 157 -21.47 -20.54 -6.84
C TRP A 157 -21.60 -21.98 -7.34
N VAL A 158 -21.57 -22.92 -6.39
CA VAL A 158 -21.75 -24.35 -6.63
C VAL A 158 -22.69 -24.94 -5.57
N PRO A 159 -23.47 -25.99 -5.88
CA PRO A 159 -24.38 -26.61 -4.92
C PRO A 159 -23.63 -27.32 -3.78
N VAL A 160 -24.33 -27.56 -2.67
CA VAL A 160 -23.83 -28.40 -1.57
C VAL A 160 -23.55 -29.81 -2.10
N GLY A 161 -22.45 -30.42 -1.66
CA GLY A 161 -21.94 -31.69 -2.17
C GLY A 161 -20.87 -31.54 -3.27
N SER A 162 -20.74 -30.36 -3.91
CA SER A 162 -19.67 -30.14 -4.88
C SER A 162 -18.29 -30.24 -4.24
N GLU A 163 -17.37 -30.86 -4.98
CA GLU A 163 -15.98 -31.06 -4.57
C GLU A 163 -15.04 -30.18 -5.38
N ARG A 164 -14.00 -29.69 -4.72
CA ARG A 164 -12.97 -28.89 -5.37
C ARG A 164 -11.65 -29.03 -4.61
N TRP A 165 -10.55 -29.04 -5.33
CA TRP A 165 -9.21 -28.95 -4.75
C TRP A 165 -8.91 -27.54 -4.22
N THR A 166 -8.20 -27.44 -3.10
CA THR A 166 -7.67 -26.15 -2.63
C THR A 166 -6.67 -25.58 -3.64
N THR A 167 -6.57 -24.25 -3.61
CA THR A 167 -5.57 -23.51 -4.39
C THR A 167 -4.37 -23.27 -3.48
N PRO A 168 -3.14 -23.65 -3.90
CA PRO A 168 -1.95 -23.39 -3.12
C PRO A 168 -1.71 -21.87 -3.01
N PRO A 169 -1.10 -21.39 -1.91
CA PRO A 169 -0.77 -19.98 -1.76
C PRO A 169 0.30 -19.58 -2.77
N ARG A 170 0.25 -18.32 -3.24
CA ARG A 170 1.19 -17.81 -4.25
C ARG A 170 2.67 -17.94 -3.83
N ALA A 171 2.95 -17.85 -2.53
CA ALA A 171 4.30 -18.01 -1.99
C ALA A 171 4.82 -19.45 -2.03
N LEU A 172 3.94 -20.46 -2.10
CA LEU A 172 4.29 -21.89 -2.12
C LEU A 172 3.46 -22.60 -3.20
N PRO A 173 3.78 -22.42 -4.49
CA PRO A 173 2.99 -22.98 -5.59
C PRO A 173 3.00 -24.52 -5.63
N HIS A 174 4.03 -25.15 -5.06
CA HIS A 174 4.19 -26.60 -4.96
C HIS A 174 3.57 -27.20 -3.69
N ALA A 175 2.90 -26.40 -2.85
CA ALA A 175 2.26 -26.90 -1.64
C ALA A 175 1.18 -27.93 -1.98
N ALA A 176 1.06 -28.95 -1.13
CA ALA A 176 0.05 -29.99 -1.26
C ALA A 176 -1.37 -29.38 -1.31
N ARG A 177 -2.20 -29.93 -2.18
CA ARG A 177 -3.59 -29.50 -2.36
C ARG A 177 -4.49 -30.48 -1.66
N TYR A 178 -5.53 -29.99 -1.01
CA TYR A 178 -6.49 -30.83 -0.29
C TYR A 178 -7.84 -30.79 -0.99
N LEU A 179 -8.50 -31.93 -1.08
CA LEU A 179 -9.88 -31.99 -1.56
C LEU A 179 -10.82 -31.44 -0.49
N LYS A 180 -11.69 -30.50 -0.87
CA LYS A 180 -12.77 -29.97 -0.01
C LYS A 180 -14.13 -30.21 -0.65
N ARG A 181 -15.12 -30.50 0.18
CA ARG A 181 -16.53 -30.65 -0.19
C ARG A 181 -17.37 -29.54 0.43
N LYS A 182 -18.28 -28.94 -0.34
CA LYS A 182 -19.21 -27.94 0.18
C LYS A 182 -20.25 -28.65 1.06
N VAL A 183 -20.29 -28.32 2.35
CA VAL A 183 -21.16 -28.97 3.35
C VAL A 183 -22.40 -28.17 3.69
N ALA A 184 -22.38 -26.84 3.49
CA ALA A 184 -23.55 -25.99 3.71
C ALA A 184 -23.48 -24.66 2.94
N GLU A 185 -24.63 -24.03 2.73
CA GLU A 185 -24.77 -22.68 2.19
C GLU A 185 -24.42 -21.61 3.25
N PRO A 186 -24.00 -20.39 2.85
CA PRO A 186 -23.67 -19.98 1.48
C PRO A 186 -22.28 -20.44 1.01
N ASN A 187 -21.32 -20.62 1.93
CA ASN A 187 -19.93 -20.94 1.58
C ASN A 187 -19.21 -21.75 2.68
N ARG A 188 -19.86 -22.79 3.24
CA ARG A 188 -19.21 -23.68 4.21
C ARG A 188 -18.62 -24.89 3.50
N TRP A 189 -17.30 -25.01 3.59
CA TRP A 189 -16.52 -26.11 3.01
C TRP A 189 -15.76 -26.85 4.10
N ALA A 190 -15.74 -28.18 4.01
CA ALA A 190 -14.94 -29.03 4.88
C ALA A 190 -13.97 -29.87 4.03
N LEU A 191 -12.84 -30.24 4.62
CA LEU A 191 -11.83 -31.07 3.96
C LEU A 191 -12.33 -32.53 3.93
N VAL A 192 -12.20 -33.20 2.78
CA VAL A 192 -12.77 -34.54 2.59
C VAL A 192 -12.15 -35.56 3.54
N HIS A 193 -10.83 -35.52 3.76
CA HIS A 193 -10.17 -36.43 4.71
C HIS A 193 -10.68 -36.27 6.15
N ARG A 194 -11.07 -35.06 6.56
CA ARG A 194 -11.70 -34.85 7.88
C ARG A 194 -13.09 -35.47 7.93
N ILE A 195 -13.89 -35.29 6.88
CA ILE A 195 -15.23 -35.90 6.78
C ILE A 195 -15.12 -37.42 6.85
N VAL A 196 -14.22 -38.03 6.07
CA VAL A 196 -14.03 -39.49 6.05
C VAL A 196 -13.57 -40.01 7.42
N TRP A 197 -12.61 -39.34 8.05
CA TRP A 197 -12.16 -39.72 9.38
C TRP A 197 -13.29 -39.59 10.41
N GLU A 198 -14.05 -38.49 10.38
CA GLU A 198 -15.16 -38.25 11.32
C GLU A 198 -16.30 -39.26 11.18
N GLN A 199 -16.55 -39.76 9.95
CA GLN A 199 -17.56 -40.80 9.70
C GLN A 199 -17.20 -42.14 10.35
N HIS A 200 -15.91 -42.46 10.48
CA HIS A 200 -15.45 -43.74 11.03
C HIS A 200 -15.12 -43.69 12.53
N HIS A 201 -14.52 -42.59 13.00
CA HIS A 201 -14.01 -42.47 14.38
C HIS A 201 -14.80 -41.47 15.26
N GLY A 202 -15.71 -40.70 14.67
CA GLY A 202 -16.44 -39.64 15.37
C GLY A 202 -15.73 -38.28 15.33
N PRO A 203 -16.11 -37.31 16.18
CA PRO A 203 -15.62 -35.93 16.08
C PRO A 203 -14.10 -35.84 16.33
N ILE A 204 -13.40 -35.02 15.54
CA ILE A 204 -11.97 -34.76 15.76
C ILE A 204 -11.78 -34.03 17.09
N PRO A 205 -10.98 -34.55 18.04
CA PRO A 205 -10.75 -33.89 19.31
C PRO A 205 -10.12 -32.50 19.13
N GLU A 206 -10.39 -31.59 20.07
CA GLU A 206 -9.80 -30.26 20.02
C GLU A 206 -8.26 -30.33 20.04
N GLY A 207 -7.60 -29.47 19.26
CA GLY A 207 -6.15 -29.47 19.14
C GLY A 207 -5.56 -30.63 18.33
N HIS A 208 -6.37 -31.46 17.68
CA HIS A 208 -5.91 -32.54 16.80
C HIS A 208 -6.05 -32.20 15.31
N ALA A 209 -5.23 -32.87 14.48
CA ALA A 209 -5.24 -32.75 13.03
C ALA A 209 -5.29 -34.15 12.41
N VAL A 210 -6.02 -34.27 11.30
CA VAL A 210 -6.04 -35.49 10.49
C VAL A 210 -4.99 -35.34 9.39
N ILE A 211 -4.08 -36.30 9.29
CA ILE A 211 -3.00 -36.34 8.31
C ILE A 211 -3.10 -37.59 7.44
N PHE A 212 -2.47 -37.53 6.26
CA PHE A 212 -2.24 -38.68 5.39
C PHE A 212 -0.90 -39.31 5.79
N HIS A 213 -0.91 -40.60 6.13
CA HIS A 213 0.28 -41.30 6.59
C HIS A 213 1.30 -41.50 5.45
N ASP A 214 0.84 -41.75 4.23
CA ASP A 214 1.66 -41.86 3.01
C ASP A 214 2.09 -40.52 2.39
N GLY A 215 1.50 -39.40 2.85
CA GLY A 215 1.71 -38.07 2.27
C GLY A 215 0.94 -37.79 0.98
N ASP A 216 0.19 -38.75 0.44
CA ASP A 216 -0.66 -38.57 -0.73
C ASP A 216 -2.04 -38.03 -0.34
N THR A 217 -2.25 -36.75 -0.63
CA THR A 217 -3.51 -36.05 -0.36
C THR A 217 -4.73 -36.53 -1.16
N SER A 218 -4.55 -37.49 -2.08
CA SER A 218 -5.62 -38.13 -2.85
C SER A 218 -6.06 -39.50 -2.29
N ASN A 219 -5.29 -40.08 -1.36
CA ASN A 219 -5.58 -41.39 -0.78
C ASN A 219 -6.44 -41.26 0.49
N PHE A 220 -7.76 -41.44 0.34
CA PHE A 220 -8.75 -41.32 1.42
C PHE A 220 -9.04 -42.64 2.15
N ASP A 221 -8.21 -43.67 2.02
CA ASP A 221 -8.37 -44.90 2.80
C ASP A 221 -8.30 -44.59 4.30
N ILE A 222 -9.22 -45.13 5.10
CA ILE A 222 -9.27 -44.89 6.54
C ILE A 222 -7.98 -45.32 7.24
N ASN A 223 -7.30 -46.37 6.75
CA ASN A 223 -6.04 -46.84 7.30
C ASN A 223 -4.87 -45.88 7.01
N ASN A 224 -4.99 -45.06 5.95
CA ASN A 224 -4.03 -44.03 5.61
C ASN A 224 -4.27 -42.72 6.40
N LEU A 225 -5.47 -42.53 6.96
CA LEU A 225 -5.82 -41.34 7.73
C LEU A 225 -5.52 -41.52 9.21
N ARG A 226 -4.69 -40.64 9.77
CA ARG A 226 -4.37 -40.65 11.21
C ARG A 226 -4.76 -39.34 11.87
N CYS A 227 -5.32 -39.44 13.07
CA CYS A 227 -5.57 -38.29 13.92
C CYS A 227 -4.44 -38.16 14.93
N ILE A 228 -3.77 -37.02 14.92
CA ILE A 228 -2.60 -36.75 15.76
C ILE A 228 -2.75 -35.40 16.44
N SER A 229 -2.06 -35.20 17.56
CA SER A 229 -2.05 -33.89 18.19
C SER A 229 -1.30 -32.88 17.33
N ARG A 230 -1.71 -31.60 17.37
CA ARG A 230 -0.99 -30.52 16.68
C ARG A 230 0.45 -30.36 17.20
N ALA A 231 0.71 -30.75 18.45
CA ALA A 231 2.04 -30.73 19.05
C ALA A 231 2.97 -31.77 18.38
N GLU A 232 2.51 -33.00 18.20
CA GLU A 232 3.25 -34.05 17.47
C GLU A 232 3.46 -33.66 16.02
N LEU A 233 2.42 -33.17 15.34
CA LEU A 233 2.54 -32.70 13.96
C LEU A 233 3.58 -31.58 13.84
N SER A 234 3.61 -30.64 14.79
CA SER A 234 4.61 -29.57 14.81
C SER A 234 6.03 -30.11 15.00
N ARG A 235 6.22 -31.10 15.87
CA ARG A 235 7.53 -31.75 16.08
C ARG A 235 7.99 -32.48 14.82
N SER A 236 7.10 -33.25 14.19
CA SER A 236 7.38 -33.98 12.93
C SER A 236 7.80 -33.02 11.82
N ASN A 237 7.03 -31.93 11.63
CA ASN A 237 7.37 -30.91 10.64
C ASN A 237 8.71 -30.22 10.93
N GLY A 238 9.00 -29.92 12.19
CA GLY A 238 10.26 -29.28 12.59
C GLY A 238 11.49 -30.20 12.43
N ALA A 239 11.31 -31.50 12.66
CA ALA A 239 12.33 -32.52 12.47
C ALA A 239 12.44 -33.03 11.02
N ALA A 240 11.49 -32.65 10.14
CA ALA A 240 11.36 -33.14 8.78
C ALA A 240 11.30 -34.69 8.67
N VAL A 241 10.67 -35.34 9.65
CA VAL A 241 10.50 -36.79 9.70
C VAL A 241 9.01 -37.16 9.78
N PRO A 242 8.58 -38.29 9.19
CA PRO A 242 7.23 -38.83 9.41
C PRO A 242 6.91 -38.97 10.89
N VAL A 243 5.64 -38.77 11.26
CA VAL A 243 5.20 -38.80 12.66
C VAL A 243 5.53 -40.12 13.35
N ASP A 244 5.43 -41.23 12.65
CA ASP A 244 5.73 -42.58 13.17
C ASP A 244 7.22 -42.76 13.52
N LEU A 245 8.11 -41.96 12.93
CA LEU A 245 9.55 -41.98 13.19
C LEU A 245 9.99 -40.94 14.22
N LEU A 246 9.07 -40.14 14.77
CA LEU A 246 9.38 -39.16 15.81
C LEU A 246 10.06 -39.79 17.04
N PRO A 247 9.58 -40.91 17.61
CA PRO A 247 10.22 -41.50 18.79
C PRO A 247 11.66 -41.93 18.52
N VAL A 248 11.93 -42.46 17.32
CA VAL A 248 13.27 -42.86 16.89
C VAL A 248 14.17 -41.64 16.74
N TRP A 249 13.67 -40.60 16.08
CA TRP A 249 14.39 -39.33 15.91
C TRP A 249 14.72 -38.68 17.26
N GLU A 250 13.77 -38.67 18.20
CA GLU A 250 13.98 -38.16 19.57
C GLU A 250 15.07 -38.96 20.29
N LEU A 251 15.06 -40.29 20.19
CA LEU A 251 16.09 -41.16 20.76
C LEU A 251 17.48 -40.89 20.16
N THR A 252 17.58 -40.76 18.83
CA THR A 252 18.87 -40.44 18.19
C THR A 252 19.43 -39.11 18.68
N ARG A 253 18.57 -38.11 18.89
CA ARG A 253 18.97 -36.78 19.37
C ARG A 253 19.39 -36.82 20.85
N GLN A 254 18.76 -37.66 21.67
CA GLN A 254 19.17 -37.89 23.05
C GLN A 254 20.57 -38.51 23.11
N LEU A 255 20.83 -39.55 22.31
CA LEU A 255 22.15 -40.17 22.21
C LEU A 255 23.22 -39.18 21.73
N ASP A 256 22.92 -38.37 20.71
CA ASP A 256 23.84 -37.33 20.23
C ASP A 256 24.20 -36.30 21.31
N HIS A 257 23.24 -35.96 22.18
CA HIS A 257 23.47 -35.05 23.30
C HIS A 257 24.35 -35.71 24.36
N GLU A 258 24.07 -36.95 24.72
CA GLU A 258 24.89 -37.72 25.68
C GLU A 258 26.34 -37.88 25.20
N ILE A 259 26.53 -38.19 23.92
CA ILE A 259 27.87 -38.29 23.31
C ILE A 259 28.62 -36.95 23.44
N LYS A 260 27.98 -35.83 23.12
CA LYS A 260 28.60 -34.49 23.22
C LYS A 260 28.97 -34.11 24.66
N GLU A 261 28.13 -34.45 25.63
CA GLU A 261 28.44 -34.19 27.04
C GLU A 261 29.64 -35.03 27.51
N ILE A 262 29.74 -36.29 27.07
CA ILE A 262 30.89 -37.14 27.35
C ILE A 262 32.16 -36.57 26.70
N GLU A 263 32.12 -36.22 25.41
CA GLU A 263 33.27 -35.62 24.69
C GLU A 263 33.75 -34.33 25.35
N LYS A 264 32.82 -33.48 25.79
CA LYS A 264 33.14 -32.24 26.50
C LYS A 264 33.78 -32.52 27.86
N ALA A 265 33.25 -33.47 28.64
CA ALA A 265 33.83 -33.85 29.92
C ALA A 265 35.24 -34.44 29.76
N GLU A 266 35.49 -35.23 28.72
CA GLU A 266 36.83 -35.71 28.37
C GLU A 266 37.78 -34.56 28.03
N HIS A 267 37.34 -33.60 27.21
CA HIS A 267 38.13 -32.43 26.85
C HIS A 267 38.52 -31.59 28.08
N ASP A 268 37.55 -31.29 28.96
CA ASP A 268 37.77 -30.52 30.18
C ASP A 268 38.71 -31.26 31.16
N HIS A 269 38.60 -32.59 31.24
CA HIS A 269 39.51 -33.43 32.03
C HIS A 269 40.94 -33.45 31.49
N HIS A 270 41.12 -33.50 30.17
CA HIS A 270 42.43 -33.37 29.53
C HIS A 270 43.06 -31.99 29.74
N HIS A 271 42.25 -30.92 29.71
CA HIS A 271 42.74 -29.55 29.96
C HIS A 271 43.21 -29.35 31.40
N ASN A 272 42.53 -29.95 32.38
CA ASN A 272 42.89 -29.83 33.80
C ASN A 272 44.08 -30.71 34.25
N ARG A 273 44.57 -31.64 33.42
CA ARG A 273 45.74 -32.50 33.73
C ARG A 273 47.10 -31.86 33.42
N HIS A 274 47.15 -30.68 32.80
CA HIS A 274 48.37 -29.89 32.64
C HIS A 274 48.40 -28.69 33.60
N PRO A 275 48.67 -28.88 34.91
CA PRO A 275 49.00 -27.75 35.74
C PRO A 275 50.37 -27.21 35.33
N ALA A 276 50.48 -25.89 35.32
CA ALA A 276 51.68 -25.14 34.98
C ALA A 276 52.92 -25.65 35.72
N HIS A 277 53.84 -26.28 35.00
CA HIS A 277 55.27 -26.21 35.32
C HIS A 277 55.77 -24.86 34.81
N ALA A 278 55.56 -23.80 35.60
CA ALA A 278 56.18 -22.51 35.36
C ALA A 278 56.66 -21.91 36.70
N ALA A 279 57.98 -21.87 36.80
CA ALA A 279 58.85 -21.17 37.76
C ALA A 279 58.88 -21.69 39.21
#